data_AF-A0A0R1YB26-F1
#
_entry.id   AF-A0A0R1YB26-F1
#
_cell.length_a   1.000
_cell.length_b   1.000
_cell.length_c   1.000
_cell.angle_alpha   90.00
_cell.angle_beta   90.00
_cell.angle_gamma   90.00
#
_symmetry.space_group_name_H-M   'P 1'
#
loop_
_entity.id
_entity.type
_entity.pdbx_description
1 polymer ?
#
loop_
_entity_poly.entity_id
_entity_poly.type
_entity_poly.pdbx_seq_one_letter_code
_entity_poly.pdbx_strand_id
1 'polypeptide(L)'
;MLTIYQFNWPRLRQDYIIVLGAGLLDGDRVSPLLGQRIMRGLRFYQKQQRKTHHRAVMIFSGGQGGDETVPEDQAMLEYAIAHGLPETDGWAETQSKTTLQNMQFSKQLIAQGPVKNPRTIFVTNNYGRLQI
;
A
#
# COMPACT_ATOMS: atom_id res chain seq x y z
N MET A 1 -7.10 -8.59 25.47
CA MET A 1 -6.09 -7.51 25.54
C MET A 1 -4.84 -8.01 24.82
N LEU A 2 -4.64 -7.66 23.54
CA LEU A 2 -3.47 -8.11 22.78
C LEU A 2 -2.71 -6.89 22.28
N THR A 3 -1.91 -6.35 23.20
CA THR A 3 -0.94 -5.31 22.94
C THR A 3 0.30 -5.97 22.34
N ILE A 4 0.46 -5.89 21.01
CA ILE A 4 1.67 -6.40 20.36
C ILE A 4 2.55 -5.22 19.96
N TYR A 5 3.53 -4.93 20.81
CA TYR A 5 4.73 -4.16 20.46
C TYR A 5 5.60 -5.03 19.55
N GLN A 6 5.59 -4.82 18.22
CA GLN A 6 6.51 -5.49 17.30
C GLN A 6 7.47 -4.50 16.63
N PHE A 7 8.76 -4.70 16.90
CA PHE A 7 9.92 -4.00 16.33
C PHE A 7 10.35 -4.73 15.05
N ASN A 8 9.51 -4.75 14.02
CA ASN A 8 9.88 -5.40 12.74
C ASN A 8 10.79 -4.47 11.92
N TRP A 9 12.01 -4.94 11.65
CA TRP A 9 12.89 -4.38 10.62
C TRP A 9 12.72 -5.22 9.34
N PRO A 10 11.74 -4.91 8.48
CA PRO A 10 11.48 -5.71 7.30
C PRO A 10 12.69 -5.74 6.37
N ARG A 11 12.93 -6.91 5.78
CA ARG A 11 14.01 -7.10 4.80
C ARG A 11 13.75 -6.22 3.57
N LEU A 12 14.76 -5.50 3.12
CA LEU A 12 14.72 -4.62 1.94
C LEU A 12 14.88 -5.43 0.63
N ARG A 13 13.99 -6.40 0.43
CA ARG A 13 13.94 -7.22 -0.79
C ARG A 13 12.52 -7.74 -1.00
N GLN A 14 11.58 -6.80 -1.05
CA GLN A 14 10.17 -7.03 -1.33
C GLN A 14 9.89 -6.78 -2.81
N ASP A 15 9.12 -7.66 -3.43
CA ASP A 15 8.65 -7.51 -4.80
C ASP A 15 7.39 -6.62 -4.84
N TYR A 16 6.56 -6.68 -3.79
CA TYR A 16 5.34 -5.88 -3.68
C TYR A 16 5.19 -5.24 -2.30
N ILE A 17 4.73 -4.00 -2.28
CA ILE A 17 4.43 -3.22 -1.06
C ILE A 17 2.96 -2.83 -1.13
N ILE A 18 2.13 -3.45 -0.30
CA ILE A 18 0.68 -3.27 -0.34
C ILE A 18 0.29 -2.23 0.71
N VAL A 19 -0.26 -1.10 0.30
CA VAL A 19 -0.77 -0.04 1.17
C VAL A 19 -2.29 -0.20 1.25
N LEU A 20 -2.80 -0.49 2.45
CA LEU A 20 -4.24 -0.62 2.66
C LEU A 20 -4.90 0.75 2.81
N GLY A 21 -6.17 0.85 2.42
CA GLY A 21 -7.05 2.00 2.64
C GLY A 21 -7.41 2.26 4.10
N ALA A 22 -7.86 3.47 4.39
CA ALA A 22 -8.32 3.97 5.69
C ALA A 22 -9.50 4.95 5.61
N GLY A 23 -10.06 5.18 4.42
CA GLY A 23 -11.06 6.18 4.10
C GLY A 23 -10.46 7.52 3.66
N LEU A 24 -11.15 8.17 2.71
CA LEU A 24 -10.91 9.54 2.29
C LEU A 24 -11.63 10.56 3.20
N LEU A 25 -11.06 11.76 3.32
CA LEU A 25 -11.72 12.93 3.89
C LEU A 25 -12.59 13.58 2.82
N ASP A 26 -13.81 13.95 3.20
CA ASP A 26 -14.76 14.68 2.35
C ASP A 26 -15.05 13.99 1.00
N GLY A 27 -14.76 12.68 0.94
CA GLY A 27 -15.01 11.79 -0.19
C GLY A 27 -13.95 11.80 -1.29
N ASP A 28 -13.00 12.73 -1.30
CA ASP A 28 -11.99 12.87 -2.37
C ASP A 28 -10.54 13.11 -1.89
N ARG A 29 -10.33 13.41 -0.62
CA ARG A 29 -9.00 13.78 -0.11
C ARG A 29 -8.33 12.69 0.70
N VAL A 30 -7.06 12.46 0.45
CA VAL A 30 -6.23 11.59 1.30
C VAL A 30 -6.15 12.17 2.72
N SER A 31 -6.67 11.43 3.70
CA SER A 31 -6.61 11.82 5.10
C SER A 31 -5.17 11.87 5.62
N PRO A 32 -4.85 12.66 6.68
CA PRO A 32 -3.51 12.67 7.27
C PRO A 32 -3.01 11.28 7.65
N LEU A 33 -3.91 10.40 8.12
CA LEU A 33 -3.57 9.03 8.47
C LEU A 33 -3.24 8.18 7.24
N LEU A 34 -4.05 8.30 6.19
CA LEU A 34 -3.85 7.60 4.93
C LEU A 34 -2.56 8.08 4.25
N GLY A 35 -2.32 9.39 4.23
CA GLY A 35 -1.09 10.00 3.72
C GLY A 35 0.15 9.51 4.46
N GLN A 36 0.12 9.42 5.79
CA GLN A 36 1.24 8.84 6.57
C GLN A 36 1.54 7.38 6.17
N ARG A 37 0.50 6.60 5.85
CA ARG A 37 0.63 5.20 5.43
C ARG A 37 1.24 5.09 4.04
N ILE A 38 0.75 5.87 3.08
CA ILE A 38 1.30 5.97 1.73
C ILE A 38 2.78 6.36 1.81
N MET A 39 3.10 7.43 2.55
CA MET A 39 4.48 7.91 2.73
C MET A 39 5.37 6.91 3.47
N ARG A 40 4.82 6.05 4.32
CA ARG A 40 5.58 4.96 4.96
C ARG A 40 5.98 3.90 3.93
N GLY A 41 5.05 3.47 3.09
CA GLY A 41 5.31 2.54 2.00
C GLY A 41 6.31 3.12 1.00
N LEU A 42 6.11 4.37 0.58
CA LEU A 42 6.98 5.05 -0.37
C LEU A 42 8.41 5.20 0.15
N ARG A 43 8.59 5.60 1.42
CA ARG A 43 9.93 5.63 2.05
C ARG A 43 10.59 4.27 2.09
N PHE A 44 9.83 3.20 2.30
CA PHE A 44 10.35 1.83 2.26
C PHE A 44 10.78 1.44 0.84
N TYR A 45 9.93 1.70 -0.16
CA TYR A 45 10.23 1.52 -1.59
C TYR A 45 11.53 2.24 -1.98
N GLN A 46 11.64 3.54 -1.71
CA GLN A 46 12.82 4.34 -2.03
C GLN A 46 14.08 3.85 -1.31
N LYS A 47 13.96 3.49 -0.02
CA LYS A 47 15.08 2.95 0.77
C LYS A 47 15.56 1.61 0.22
N GLN A 48 14.65 0.75 -0.20
CA GLN A 48 14.98 -0.53 -0.83
C GLN A 48 15.69 -0.31 -2.16
N GLN A 49 15.08 0.46 -3.07
CA GLN A 49 15.64 0.77 -4.38
C GLN A 49 17.07 1.32 -4.26
N ARG A 50 17.32 2.23 -3.31
CA ARG A 50 18.65 2.79 -3.06
C ARG A 50 19.66 1.79 -2.52
N LYS A 51 19.23 0.85 -1.66
CA LYS A 51 20.15 -0.05 -0.95
C LYS A 51 20.42 -1.37 -1.66
N THR A 52 19.45 -1.87 -2.41
CA THR A 52 19.52 -3.21 -3.00
C THR A 52 19.33 -3.22 -4.50
N HIS A 53 19.01 -2.07 -5.11
CA HIS A 53 18.61 -1.94 -6.51
C HIS A 53 17.43 -2.84 -6.90
N HIS A 54 16.72 -3.40 -5.91
CA HIS A 54 15.58 -4.27 -6.11
C HIS A 54 14.31 -3.42 -6.26
N ARG A 55 13.81 -3.35 -7.49
CA ARG A 55 12.56 -2.67 -7.83
C ARG A 55 11.37 -3.41 -7.23
N ALA A 56 10.46 -2.68 -6.59
CA ALA A 56 9.22 -3.22 -6.06
C ALA A 56 8.03 -2.52 -6.75
N VAL A 57 6.87 -3.15 -6.72
CA VAL A 57 5.62 -2.50 -7.12
C VAL A 57 4.84 -2.12 -5.86
N MET A 58 4.37 -0.89 -5.78
CA MET A 58 3.44 -0.46 -4.75
C MET A 58 2.01 -0.73 -5.20
N ILE A 59 1.24 -1.44 -4.38
CA ILE A 59 -0.17 -1.74 -4.63
C ILE A 59 -0.99 -0.95 -3.62
N PHE A 60 -1.93 -0.15 -4.10
CA PHE A 60 -2.87 0.63 -3.29
C PHE A 60 -4.20 -0.12 -3.28
N SER A 61 -4.59 -0.65 -2.12
CA SER A 61 -5.82 -1.44 -1.98
C SER A 61 -6.75 -0.76 -0.99
N GLY A 62 -7.74 -0.06 -1.54
CA GLY A 62 -8.78 0.67 -0.83
C GLY A 62 -10.03 0.68 -1.69
N GLY A 63 -11.16 0.31 -1.11
CA GLY A 63 -12.43 0.34 -1.82
C GLY A 63 -13.06 1.71 -1.81
N GLN A 64 -13.94 1.99 -2.78
CA GLN A 64 -14.77 3.19 -2.72
C GLN A 64 -15.85 3.03 -1.64
N GLY A 65 -15.75 3.83 -0.58
CA GLY A 65 -16.79 3.97 0.44
C GLY A 65 -18.06 4.61 -0.12
N GLY A 66 -19.20 4.38 0.54
CA GLY A 66 -20.49 4.95 0.11
C GLY A 66 -20.52 6.49 0.08
N ASP A 67 -19.71 7.11 0.93
CA ASP A 67 -19.57 8.57 1.04
C ASP A 67 -18.38 9.12 0.22
N GLU A 68 -17.70 8.27 -0.57
CA GLU A 68 -16.54 8.66 -1.37
C GLU A 68 -16.94 8.97 -2.81
N THR A 69 -16.48 10.12 -3.32
CA THR A 69 -16.76 10.59 -4.67
C THR A 69 -15.74 10.08 -5.69
N VAL A 70 -14.59 9.60 -5.22
CA VAL A 70 -13.54 8.96 -6.02
C VAL A 70 -13.11 7.63 -5.39
N PRO A 71 -12.60 6.67 -6.17
CA PRO A 71 -12.03 5.44 -5.60
C PRO A 71 -10.81 5.75 -4.71
N GLU A 72 -10.82 5.22 -3.48
CA GLU A 72 -9.76 5.47 -2.50
C GLU A 72 -8.37 5.05 -3.02
N ASP A 73 -8.27 3.87 -3.62
CA ASP A 73 -7.05 3.34 -4.21
C ASP A 73 -6.43 4.23 -5.29
N GLN A 74 -7.27 4.84 -6.14
CA GLN A 74 -6.84 5.80 -7.15
C GLN A 74 -6.30 7.08 -6.50
N ALA A 75 -7.02 7.63 -5.51
CA ALA A 75 -6.55 8.79 -4.75
C ALA A 75 -5.22 8.51 -4.02
N MET A 76 -5.03 7.29 -3.50
CA MET A 76 -3.76 6.87 -2.90
C MET A 76 -2.62 6.79 -3.92
N LEU A 77 -2.88 6.25 -5.11
CA LEU A 77 -1.90 6.13 -6.20
C LEU A 77 -1.44 7.50 -6.67
N GLU A 78 -2.37 8.41 -6.97
CA GLU A 78 -2.09 9.78 -7.39
C GLU A 78 -1.28 10.53 -6.33
N TYR A 79 -1.67 10.38 -5.06
CA TYR A 79 -0.92 10.94 -3.94
C TYR A 79 0.52 10.41 -3.92
N ALA A 80 0.74 9.11 -4.11
CA ALA A 80 2.09 8.54 -4.11
C ALA A 80 2.94 9.02 -5.30
N ILE A 81 2.34 9.13 -6.50
CA ILE A 81 3.01 9.64 -7.70
C ILE A 81 3.43 11.09 -7.50
N ALA A 82 2.55 11.93 -6.97
CA ALA A 82 2.85 13.32 -6.63
C ALA A 82 4.02 13.47 -5.64
N HIS A 83 4.29 12.43 -4.84
CA HIS A 83 5.40 12.38 -3.88
C HIS A 83 6.64 11.62 -4.37
N GLY A 84 6.68 11.25 -5.65
CA GLY A 84 7.87 10.68 -6.32
C GLY A 84 7.87 9.17 -6.49
N LEU A 85 6.71 8.52 -6.47
CA LEU A 85 6.57 7.15 -7.00
C LEU A 85 6.54 7.23 -8.55
N PRO A 86 7.36 6.47 -9.28
CA PRO A 86 7.19 6.34 -10.73
C PRO A 86 5.83 5.74 -11.07
N GLU A 87 5.13 6.28 -12.06
CA GLU A 87 3.81 5.76 -12.48
C GLU A 87 3.83 4.27 -12.84
N THR A 88 4.95 3.81 -13.40
CA THR A 88 5.16 2.40 -13.76
C THR A 88 5.33 1.45 -12.56
N ASP A 89 5.46 1.98 -11.34
CA ASP A 89 5.65 1.22 -10.09
C ASP A 89 4.47 1.29 -9.14
N GLY A 90 3.35 1.87 -9.55
CA GLY A 90 2.14 2.01 -8.73
C GLY A 90 0.93 1.35 -9.39
N TRP A 91 0.25 0.47 -8.66
CA TRP A 91 -1.00 -0.16 -9.09
C TRP A 91 -2.13 0.20 -8.12
N ALA A 92 -3.29 0.58 -8.67
CA ALA A 92 -4.53 0.74 -7.91
C ALA A 92 -5.36 -0.55 -8.00
N GLU A 93 -5.84 -1.03 -6.85
CA GLU A 93 -6.70 -2.22 -6.76
C GLU A 93 -8.14 -1.78 -6.45
N THR A 94 -8.93 -1.63 -7.52
CA THR A 94 -10.24 -0.96 -7.50
C THR A 94 -11.42 -1.87 -7.13
N GLN A 95 -11.18 -3.16 -6.85
CA GLN A 95 -12.25 -4.15 -6.73
C GLN A 95 -12.71 -4.38 -5.30
N SER A 96 -11.85 -4.10 -4.32
CA SER A 96 -12.16 -4.39 -2.92
C SER A 96 -13.22 -3.47 -2.33
N LYS A 97 -14.02 -4.00 -1.40
CA LYS A 97 -14.96 -3.23 -0.57
C LYS A 97 -14.78 -3.50 0.94
N THR A 98 -13.94 -4.45 1.29
CA THR A 98 -13.72 -4.91 2.67
C THR A 98 -12.26 -5.27 2.88
N THR A 99 -11.78 -5.21 4.12
CA THR A 99 -10.39 -5.57 4.46
C THR A 99 -10.01 -7.00 4.03
N LEU A 100 -10.95 -7.94 4.08
CA LEU A 100 -10.72 -9.31 3.62
C LEU A 100 -10.52 -9.37 2.11
N GLN A 101 -11.32 -8.61 1.36
CA GLN A 101 -11.18 -8.48 -0.09
C GLN A 101 -9.86 -7.80 -0.46
N ASN A 102 -9.44 -6.76 0.28
CA ASN A 102 -8.14 -6.10 0.05
C ASN A 102 -7.00 -7.12 0.03
N MET A 103 -6.97 -8.05 1.00
CA MET A 103 -5.96 -9.09 1.08
C MET A 103 -6.09 -10.12 -0.06
N GLN A 104 -7.32 -10.53 -0.39
CA GLN A 104 -7.57 -11.52 -1.44
C GLN A 104 -7.23 -10.99 -2.84
N PHE A 105 -7.66 -9.78 -3.18
CA PHE A 105 -7.43 -9.16 -4.48
C PHE A 105 -5.98 -8.71 -4.64
N SER A 106 -5.33 -8.23 -3.57
CA SER A 106 -3.88 -8.01 -3.59
C SER A 106 -3.12 -9.30 -3.93
N LYS A 107 -3.50 -10.45 -3.34
CA LYS A 107 -2.89 -11.74 -3.66
C LYS A 107 -3.12 -12.17 -5.10
N GLN A 108 -4.30 -11.91 -5.66
CA GLN A 108 -4.63 -12.22 -7.06
C GLN A 108 -3.83 -11.36 -8.04
N LEU A 109 -3.70 -10.05 -7.78
CA LEU A 109 -2.87 -9.15 -8.58
C LEU A 109 -1.40 -9.60 -8.58
N ILE A 110 -0.88 -9.95 -7.41
CA ILE A 110 0.48 -10.45 -7.26
C ILE A 110 0.70 -11.75 -8.05
N ALA A 111 -0.29 -12.66 -8.05
CA ALA A 111 -0.22 -13.93 -8.78
C ALA A 111 -0.25 -13.76 -10.32
N GLN A 112 -0.83 -12.67 -10.81
CA GLN A 112 -0.81 -12.31 -12.24
C GLN A 112 0.50 -11.62 -12.65
N GLY A 113 1.28 -11.14 -11.68
CA GLY A 113 2.56 -10.51 -11.93
C GLY A 113 3.68 -11.50 -12.32
N PRO A 114 4.85 -11.00 -12.74
CA PRO A 114 5.92 -11.82 -13.30
C PRO A 114 6.70 -12.65 -12.27
N VAL A 115 6.45 -12.48 -10.97
CA VAL A 115 7.27 -13.04 -9.88
C VAL A 115 6.63 -14.32 -9.32
N LYS A 116 7.25 -15.49 -9.58
CA LYS A 116 6.75 -16.80 -9.13
C LYS A 116 6.67 -17.01 -7.62
N ASN A 117 7.54 -16.38 -6.83
CA ASN A 117 7.58 -16.50 -5.36
C ASN A 117 7.74 -15.11 -4.72
N PRO A 118 6.67 -14.31 -4.75
CA PRO A 118 6.74 -12.89 -4.43
C PRO A 118 6.90 -12.66 -2.94
N ARG A 119 7.83 -11.77 -2.59
CA ARG A 119 8.00 -11.25 -1.24
C ARG A 119 7.15 -10.00 -1.11
N THR A 120 6.24 -10.02 -0.16
CA THR A 120 5.22 -9.00 -0.02
C THR A 120 5.28 -8.42 1.39
N ILE A 121 4.91 -7.15 1.51
CA ILE A 121 4.75 -6.51 2.80
C ILE A 121 3.49 -5.65 2.79
N PHE A 122 2.76 -5.66 3.89
CA PHE A 122 1.59 -4.83 4.08
C PHE A 122 1.95 -3.56 4.87
N VAL A 123 1.34 -2.45 4.47
CA VAL A 123 1.38 -1.20 5.20
C VAL A 123 -0.05 -0.95 5.66
N THR A 124 -0.30 -1.22 6.94
CA THR A 124 -1.61 -1.07 7.59
C THR A 124 -1.44 -0.15 8.81
N ASN A 125 -2.51 0.44 9.34
CA ASN A 125 -2.41 1.20 10.59
C ASN A 125 -2.75 0.36 11.82
N ASN A 126 -1.79 0.26 12.72
CA ASN A 126 -1.89 0.92 14.02
C ASN A 126 -0.48 1.43 14.38
N TYR A 127 -0.27 2.76 14.33
CA TYR A 127 1.01 3.46 14.51
C TYR A 127 2.10 3.10 13.51
N GLY A 128 2.12 3.74 12.34
CA GLY A 128 3.35 3.95 11.55
C GLY A 128 4.25 2.71 11.32
N ARG A 129 3.69 1.51 11.25
CA ARG A 129 4.46 0.25 11.21
C ARG A 129 4.03 -0.60 10.02
N LEU A 130 5.03 -1.12 9.30
CA LEU A 130 4.83 -2.13 8.27
C LEU A 130 4.49 -3.46 8.97
N GLN A 131 3.45 -4.14 8.49
CA GLN A 131 3.04 -5.48 8.94
C GLN A 131 3.33 -6.48 7.82
N ILE A 132 3.83 -7.66 8.17
CA ILE A 132 4.19 -8.72 7.22
C ILE A 132 3.02 -9.69 7.12
#